data_AF-A0A2R6C6Q9-F1
#
_entry.id   AF-A0A2R6C6Q9-F1
#
_cell.length_a   1.000
_cell.length_b   1.000
_cell.length_c   1.000
_cell.angle_alpha   90.00
_cell.angle_beta   90.00
_cell.angle_gamma   90.00
#
_symmetry.space_group_name_H-M   'P 1'
#
loop_
_entity.id
_entity.type
_entity.pdbx_description
1 polymer ?
#
loop_
_entity_poly.entity_id
_entity_poly.type
_entity_poly.pdbx_seq_one_letter_code
_entity_poly.pdbx_strand_id
1 'polypeptide(L)' 'FDGNITIEVRGTSFPVKLYSGQRFVHIVFSKLTTPLEKPYSGKYQGQKGVTLPIFSDQVKN' A
#
# COMPACT_ATOMS: atom_id res chain seq x y z
N PHE A 1 -6.50 -0.46 -8.61
CA PHE A 1 -5.62 0.30 -7.71
C PHE A 1 -4.47 0.83 -8.55
N ASP A 2 -4.13 2.10 -8.37
CA ASP A 2 -2.95 2.74 -8.96
C ASP A 2 -2.27 3.55 -7.85
N GLY A 3 -0.94 3.43 -7.72
CA GLY A 3 -0.16 4.09 -6.68
C GLY A 3 0.98 3.23 -6.11
N ASN A 4 1.83 3.84 -5.29
CA ASN A 4 2.79 3.10 -4.48
C ASN A 4 2.08 2.30 -3.38
N ILE A 5 2.66 1.19 -2.93
CA ILE A 5 2.11 0.41 -1.80
C ILE A 5 2.86 0.83 -0.53
N THR A 6 2.15 1.34 0.48
CA THR A 6 2.73 1.58 1.80
C THR A 6 2.95 0.24 2.51
N ILE A 7 4.18 -0.03 2.95
CA ILE A 7 4.54 -1.24 3.70
C ILE A 7 4.83 -0.86 5.15
N GLU A 8 4.07 -1.41 6.10
CA GLU A 8 4.46 -1.38 7.52
C GLU A 8 5.53 -2.44 7.76
N VAL A 9 6.66 -2.04 8.30
CA VAL A 9 7.77 -2.94 8.64
C VAL A 9 7.90 -3.00 10.15
N ARG A 10 7.88 -4.21 10.71
CA ARG A 10 8.23 -4.46 12.12
C ARG A 10 9.46 -5.34 12.20
N GLY A 11 10.42 -4.89 13.00
CA GLY A 11 11.66 -5.62 13.25
C GLY A 11 11.47 -6.76 14.23
N THR A 12 12.54 -7.54 14.40
CA THR A 12 12.65 -8.57 15.44
C THR A 12 13.46 -8.06 16.63
N SER A 13 13.77 -8.93 17.60
CA SER A 13 14.70 -8.62 18.69
C SER A 13 16.12 -8.30 18.20
N PHE A 14 16.48 -8.72 17.00
CA PHE A 14 17.77 -8.40 16.37
C PHE A 14 17.60 -7.33 15.29
N PRO A 15 18.49 -6.32 15.25
CA PRO A 15 18.40 -5.24 14.28
C PRO A 15 18.69 -5.74 12.87
N VAL A 16 17.87 -5.33 11.91
CA VAL A 16 18.03 -5.65 10.49
C VAL A 16 18.22 -4.35 9.72
N LYS A 17 19.24 -4.30 8.85
CA LYS A 17 19.46 -3.16 7.94
C LYS A 17 18.65 -3.38 6.67
N LEU A 18 17.91 -2.36 6.27
CA LEU A 18 17.20 -2.30 4.99
C LEU A 18 17.80 -1.18 4.15
N TYR A 19 18.08 -1.49 2.88
CA TYR A 19 18.66 -0.55 1.95
C TYR A 19 17.65 -0.14 0.88
N SER A 20 17.74 1.09 0.38
CA SER A 20 16.92 1.53 -0.75
C SER A 20 17.19 0.65 -1.97
N GLY A 21 16.12 0.24 -2.67
CA GLY A 21 16.20 -0.66 -3.83
C GLY A 21 16.36 -2.16 -3.49
N GLN A 22 16.55 -2.52 -2.22
CA GLN A 22 16.57 -3.91 -1.80
C GLN A 22 15.19 -4.55 -2.01
N ARG A 23 15.17 -5.72 -2.66
CA ARG A 23 13.95 -6.51 -2.84
C ARG A 23 13.71 -7.36 -1.60
N PHE A 24 12.59 -7.16 -0.91
CA PHE A 24 12.21 -7.95 0.27
C PHE A 24 10.71 -8.29 0.35
N VAL A 25 9.93 -7.95 -0.69
CA VAL A 25 8.50 -8.23 -0.80
C VAL A 25 8.19 -8.70 -2.24
N HIS A 26 7.25 -9.62 -2.39
CA HIS A 26 6.72 -10.07 -3.68
C HIS A 26 5.23 -9.73 -3.78
N ILE A 27 4.78 -9.39 -4.99
CA ILE A 27 3.36 -9.21 -5.30
C ILE A 27 2.91 -10.41 -6.13
N VAL A 28 1.82 -11.04 -5.69
CA VAL A 28 1.16 -12.12 -6.43
C VAL A 28 -0.14 -11.58 -7.00
N PHE A 29 -0.35 -11.77 -8.31
CA PHE A 29 -1.57 -11.36 -9.00
C PHE A 29 -2.46 -12.58 -9.22
N SER A 30 -3.75 -12.44 -8.92
CA SER A 30 -4.76 -13.46 -9.16
C SER A 30 -5.83 -12.90 -10.08
N LYS A 31 -6.29 -13.71 -11.03
CA LYS A 31 -7.34 -13.33 -11.97
C LYS A 31 -8.70 -13.39 -11.29
N LEU A 32 -9.52 -12.36 -11.50
CA LEU A 32 -10.91 -12.36 -11.07
C LEU A 32 -11.75 -13.27 -11.97
N THR A 33 -12.78 -13.89 -11.39
CA THR A 33 -13.73 -14.72 -12.14
C THR A 33 -14.61 -13.89 -13.07
N THR A 34 -14.87 -12.64 -12.71
CA THR A 34 -15.63 -11.66 -13.49
C THR A 34 -14.98 -10.27 -13.43
N PRO A 35 -15.23 -9.38 -14.41
CA PRO A 35 -14.82 -7.99 -14.32
C PRO A 35 -15.44 -7.26 -13.13
N LEU A 36 -14.71 -6.28 -12.57
CA LEU A 36 -15.25 -5.40 -11.52
C LEU A 36 -16.14 -4.32 -12.14
N GLU A 37 -17.37 -4.18 -11.64
CA GLU A 37 -18.27 -3.07 -12.01
C GLU A 37 -17.75 -1.72 -11.49
N LYS A 38 -17.16 -1.71 -10.30
CA LYS A 38 -16.59 -0.52 -9.66
C LYS A 38 -15.18 -0.82 -9.16
N PRO A 39 -14.15 -0.51 -9.96
CA PRO A 39 -12.75 -0.62 -9.52
C PRO A 39 -12.47 0.29 -8.30
N TYR A 40 -11.41 -0.01 -7.56
CA TYR A 40 -11.02 0.80 -6.41
C TYR A 40 -10.77 2.26 -6.78
N SER A 41 -11.50 3.16 -6.13
CA SER A 41 -11.39 4.61 -6.21
C SER A 41 -11.40 5.26 -4.82
N GLY A 42 -10.89 4.54 -3.81
CA GLY A 42 -10.92 4.97 -2.42
C GLY A 42 -9.85 5.99 -2.04
N LYS A 43 -9.76 6.29 -0.75
CA LYS A 43 -8.90 7.34 -0.16
C LYS A 43 -7.40 7.30 -0.50
N TYR A 44 -6.90 6.15 -0.94
CA TYR A 44 -5.48 5.96 -1.26
C TYR A 44 -5.21 5.80 -2.76
N GLN A 45 -6.23 5.97 -3.61
CA GLN A 45 -6.06 5.89 -5.05
C GLN A 45 -5.10 7.01 -5.52
N GLY A 46 -4.06 6.63 -6.27
CA GLY A 46 -3.03 7.54 -6.77
C GLY A 46 -1.96 7.92 -5.75
N GLN A 47 -1.84 7.21 -4.63
CA GLN A 47 -0.86 7.54 -3.60
C GLN A 47 0.59 7.52 -4.12
N LYS A 48 1.42 8.45 -3.64
CA LYS A 48 2.84 8.59 -3.97
C LYS A 48 3.69 8.50 -2.72
N GLY A 49 4.77 7.73 -2.78
CA GLY A 49 5.63 7.48 -1.62
C GLY A 49 4.90 6.79 -0.46
N VAL A 50 5.38 7.03 0.76
CA VAL A 50 4.75 6.55 1.99
C VAL A 50 3.55 7.45 2.31
N THR A 51 2.35 6.88 2.28
CA THR A 51 1.13 7.61 2.66
C THR A 51 0.66 7.14 4.04
N LEU A 52 0.50 8.10 4.96
CA LEU A 52 0.05 7.86 6.34
C LEU A 52 -1.46 7.55 6.40
N PRO A 53 -1.95 7.00 7.53
CA PRO A 53 -3.37 6.76 7.71
C PRO A 53 -4.20 8.05 7.56
N ILE A 54 -5.19 8.00 6.67
CA ILE A 54 -6.22 9.05 6.55
C ILE A 54 -7.42 8.60 7.38
N PHE A 55 -7.66 9.28 8.50
CA PHE A 55 -8.81 9.04 9.38
C PHE A 55 -10.01 9.88 8.95
N SER A 56 -11.22 9.36 9.16
CA SER A 56 -12.49 9.99 8.74
C SER A 56 -12.66 11.41 9.27
N ASP A 57 -12.12 11.72 10.44
CA ASP A 57 -12.27 13.03 11.09
C ASP A 57 -11.42 14.13 10.44
N GLN A 58 -10.50 13.74 9.54
CA GLN A 58 -9.63 14.62 8.76
C GLN A 58 -10.20 14.92 7.37
N VAL A 59 -11.31 14.28 6.99
CA VAL A 59 -12.07 14.60 5.77
C VAL A 59 -13.16 15.61 6.14
N LYS A 60 -12.74 16.80 6.58
CA LYS A 60 -13.63 17.97 6.59
C LYS A 60 -13.45 18.71 5.27
N ASN A 61 -14.54 18.83 4.53
CA ASN A 61 -14.66 19.73 3.38
C ASN A 61 -14.34 21.17 3.78
#